data_AF-A0A4J1Z5C9-F1
#
_entry.id   AF-A0A4J1Z5C9-F1
#
_cell.length_a   1.000
_cell.length_b   1.000
_cell.length_c   1.000
_cell.angle_alpha   90.00
_cell.angle_beta   90.00
_cell.angle_gamma   90.00
#
_symmetry.space_group_name_H-M   'P 1'
#
loop_
_entity.id
_entity.type
_entity.pdbx_description
1 polymer ?
#
loop_
_entity_poly.entity_id
_entity_poly.type
_entity_poly.pdbx_seq_one_letter_code
_entity_poly.pdbx_strand_id
1 'polypeptide(L)'
;MRLKVIKKLVDINILYSSKEANLANLRKKQAKNTGKKVNVSARVLSSYIFSSLLMLIFFSTIAIHFPFEEMPVYFSFVVAILLVIAFSTSLTAFYNVFYESKDLASYSPYAFKESEIIIAKGLSVLLPALTGIVPILAYFLALYISLAPSLWLGLPLMLLSLTLLFVSVTLVTVVAVHFLAQTRVFRKYQSIFSNVMIGIGVLIPLIFIFFLQSTFGSIVDKVRDIPFLLYPLHIFYKIAVEPFSIEAILGLLAWIGLTLFLLYLTKKKVLPRFYDVILLNSEEKVKKERRSKERISTTKKGFFRMVLRYHLTLLGQGTGVVTVLFTSAFLPYLMMIGLISKIRDSQIVPDIHPPYWLPFFL
;
A
#
# COMPACT_ATOMS: atom_id res chain seq x y z
N MET A 1 -22.68 -12.37 15.00
CA MET A 1 -22.47 -11.19 14.12
C MET A 1 -23.24 -11.39 12.83
N ARG A 2 -23.78 -10.32 12.22
CA ARG A 2 -24.63 -10.45 11.01
C ARG A 2 -23.82 -10.26 9.74
N LEU A 3 -23.43 -11.36 9.07
CA LEU A 3 -22.60 -11.33 7.84
C LEU A 3 -23.23 -10.51 6.69
N LYS A 4 -24.56 -10.58 6.52
CA LYS A 4 -25.28 -9.78 5.49
C LYS A 4 -25.14 -8.27 5.72
N VAL A 5 -25.10 -7.84 6.97
CA VAL A 5 -24.91 -6.43 7.36
C VAL A 5 -23.48 -6.00 7.09
N ILE A 6 -22.50 -6.80 7.49
CA ILE A 6 -21.08 -6.53 7.23
C ILE A 6 -20.83 -6.39 5.73
N LYS A 7 -21.36 -7.30 4.91
CA LYS A 7 -21.25 -7.23 3.44
C LYS A 7 -21.77 -5.91 2.88
N LYS A 8 -22.96 -5.48 3.33
CA LYS A 8 -23.57 -4.22 2.88
C LYS A 8 -22.78 -2.99 3.32
N LEU A 9 -22.18 -3.03 4.52
CA LEU A 9 -21.29 -1.98 5.00
C LEU A 9 -19.97 -1.97 4.22
N VAL A 10 -19.41 -3.13 3.87
CA VAL A 10 -18.23 -3.24 2.99
C VAL A 10 -18.53 -2.61 1.63
N ASP A 11 -19.67 -2.93 1.02
CA ASP A 11 -20.06 -2.35 -0.28
C ASP A 11 -20.03 -0.81 -0.29
N ILE A 12 -20.46 -0.19 0.81
CA ILE A 12 -20.44 1.26 0.97
C ILE A 12 -19.00 1.76 1.21
N ASN A 13 -18.27 1.11 2.11
CA ASN A 13 -16.92 1.54 2.51
C ASN A 13 -15.87 1.32 1.41
N ILE A 14 -16.08 0.38 0.50
CA ILE A 14 -15.25 0.19 -0.69
C ILE A 14 -15.17 1.48 -1.51
N LEU A 15 -16.26 2.23 -1.62
CA LEU A 15 -16.27 3.50 -2.35
C LEU A 15 -15.29 4.50 -1.74
N TYR A 16 -15.24 4.61 -0.42
CA TYR A 16 -14.32 5.52 0.28
C TYR A 16 -12.87 5.01 0.29
N SER A 17 -12.67 3.69 0.26
CA SER A 17 -11.33 3.09 0.15
C SER A 17 -10.73 3.22 -1.26
N SER A 18 -11.58 3.36 -2.27
CA SER A 18 -11.16 3.30 -3.68
C SER A 18 -10.56 4.62 -4.17
N LYS A 19 -9.58 4.53 -5.09
CA LYS A 19 -8.98 5.72 -5.71
C LYS A 19 -10.03 6.52 -6.48
N GLU A 20 -10.01 7.85 -6.33
CA GLU A 20 -10.95 8.77 -6.98
C GLU A 20 -11.01 8.60 -8.51
N ALA A 21 -9.88 8.28 -9.14
CA ALA A 21 -9.80 8.02 -10.58
C ALA A 21 -10.72 6.87 -11.04
N ASN A 22 -10.81 5.79 -10.25
CA ASN A 22 -11.70 4.67 -10.56
C ASN A 22 -13.16 5.10 -10.43
N LEU A 23 -13.51 5.84 -9.37
CA LEU A 23 -14.87 6.38 -9.19
C LEU A 23 -15.27 7.35 -10.30
N ALA A 24 -14.35 8.22 -10.75
CA ALA A 24 -14.61 9.16 -11.84
C ALA A 24 -14.88 8.44 -13.17
N ASN A 25 -14.12 7.39 -13.47
CA ASN A 25 -14.35 6.56 -14.66
C ASN A 25 -15.70 5.83 -14.60
N LEU A 26 -16.11 5.38 -13.42
CA LEU A 26 -17.42 4.76 -13.21
C LEU A 26 -18.56 5.76 -13.34
N ARG A 27 -18.40 6.98 -12.79
CA ARG A 27 -19.35 8.09 -12.96
C ARG A 27 -19.51 8.48 -14.43
N LYS A 28 -18.41 8.57 -15.19
CA LYS A 28 -18.44 8.82 -16.65
C LYS A 28 -19.15 7.69 -17.42
N LYS A 29 -18.89 6.42 -17.08
CA LYS A 29 -19.56 5.27 -17.70
C LYS A 29 -21.05 5.20 -17.37
N GLN A 30 -21.44 5.66 -16.17
CA GLN A 30 -22.84 5.75 -15.74
C GLN A 30 -23.56 6.94 -16.38
N ALA A 31 -22.90 8.09 -16.52
CA ALA A 31 -23.41 9.25 -17.25
C ALA A 31 -23.65 8.93 -18.74
N LYS A 32 -22.86 8.03 -19.33
CA LYS A 32 -23.07 7.53 -20.70
C LYS A 32 -24.16 6.46 -20.83
N ASN A 33 -24.61 5.84 -19.74
CA ASN A 33 -25.58 4.73 -19.76
C ASN A 33 -26.57 4.87 -18.59
N THR A 34 -27.43 5.88 -18.66
CA THR A 34 -28.35 6.30 -17.59
C THR A 34 -29.38 5.22 -17.20
N GLY A 35 -29.68 4.27 -18.08
CA GLY A 35 -30.68 3.21 -17.87
C GLY A 35 -30.21 1.96 -17.12
N LYS A 36 -28.90 1.78 -16.86
CA LYS A 36 -28.38 0.60 -16.14
C LYS A 36 -27.79 1.02 -14.80
N LYS A 37 -28.41 0.57 -13.69
CA LYS A 37 -27.85 0.71 -12.34
C LYS A 37 -26.56 -0.11 -12.25
N VAL A 38 -25.42 0.56 -12.39
CA VAL A 38 -24.11 -0.05 -12.21
C VAL A 38 -23.90 -0.30 -10.72
N ASN A 39 -23.66 -1.55 -10.32
CA ASN A 39 -23.18 -1.83 -8.98
C ASN A 39 -21.71 -1.36 -8.88
N VAL A 40 -21.53 -0.15 -8.34
CA VAL A 40 -20.22 0.52 -8.25
C VAL A 40 -19.28 -0.27 -7.34
N SER A 41 -19.76 -0.80 -6.20
CA SER A 41 -18.93 -1.57 -5.26
C SER A 41 -18.43 -2.87 -5.89
N ALA A 42 -19.31 -3.63 -6.54
CA ALA A 42 -18.93 -4.87 -7.21
C ALA A 42 -17.92 -4.64 -8.34
N ARG A 43 -18.06 -3.54 -9.09
CA ARG A 43 -17.13 -3.20 -10.17
C ARG A 43 -15.77 -2.72 -9.63
N VAL A 44 -15.76 -1.97 -8.53
CA VAL A 44 -14.51 -1.60 -7.84
C VAL A 44 -13.81 -2.85 -7.31
N LEU A 45 -14.55 -3.74 -6.62
CA LEU A 45 -14.00 -5.00 -6.11
C LEU A 45 -13.43 -5.86 -7.24
N SER A 46 -14.18 -6.04 -8.33
CA SER A 46 -13.73 -6.78 -9.51
C SER A 46 -12.47 -6.16 -10.13
N SER A 47 -12.37 -4.82 -10.17
CA SER A 47 -11.16 -4.14 -10.63
C SER A 47 -9.95 -4.42 -9.74
N TYR A 48 -10.13 -4.46 -8.41
CA TYR A 48 -9.05 -4.81 -7.48
C TYR A 48 -8.62 -6.27 -7.64
N ILE A 49 -9.57 -7.20 -7.78
CA ILE A 49 -9.28 -8.62 -7.98
C ILE A 49 -8.54 -8.83 -9.30
N PHE A 50 -9.04 -8.25 -10.39
CA PHE A 50 -8.41 -8.35 -11.71
C PHE A 50 -7.01 -7.73 -11.72
N SER A 51 -6.85 -6.53 -11.14
CA SER A 51 -5.54 -5.89 -11.00
C SER A 51 -4.58 -6.72 -10.15
N SER A 52 -5.08 -7.35 -9.09
CA SER A 52 -4.28 -8.22 -8.23
C SER A 52 -3.82 -9.45 -9.00
N LEU A 53 -4.70 -10.09 -9.77
CA LEU A 53 -4.34 -11.23 -10.60
C LEU A 53 -3.26 -10.85 -11.64
N LEU A 54 -3.42 -9.70 -12.30
CA LEU A 54 -2.43 -9.22 -13.26
C LEU A 54 -1.07 -8.94 -12.60
N MET A 55 -1.07 -8.31 -11.42
CA MET A 55 0.14 -8.08 -10.63
C MET A 55 0.78 -9.40 -10.21
N LEU A 56 0.00 -10.40 -9.80
CA LEU A 56 0.52 -11.71 -9.43
C LEU A 56 1.27 -12.35 -10.60
N ILE A 57 0.66 -12.37 -11.79
CA ILE A 57 1.28 -12.93 -13.00
C ILE A 57 2.57 -12.17 -13.33
N PHE A 58 2.50 -10.84 -13.42
CA PHE A 58 3.64 -10.00 -13.79
C PHE A 58 4.83 -10.16 -12.83
N PHE A 59 4.57 -10.09 -11.52
CA PHE A 59 5.61 -10.22 -10.51
C PHE A 59 6.12 -11.64 -10.36
N SER A 60 5.31 -12.67 -10.62
CA SER A 60 5.78 -14.06 -10.64
C SER A 60 6.77 -14.28 -11.78
N THR A 61 6.47 -13.75 -12.98
CA THR A 61 7.40 -13.82 -14.11
C THR A 61 8.74 -13.16 -13.79
N ILE A 62 8.73 -11.99 -13.16
CA ILE A 62 9.98 -11.32 -12.73
C ILE A 62 10.71 -12.14 -11.66
N ALA A 63 9.98 -12.61 -10.64
CA ALA A 63 10.56 -13.27 -9.49
C ALA A 63 11.21 -14.62 -9.83
N ILE A 64 10.67 -15.40 -10.78
CA ILE A 64 11.24 -16.69 -11.19
C ILE A 64 12.62 -16.54 -11.85
N HIS A 65 12.86 -15.44 -12.57
CA HIS A 65 14.15 -15.19 -13.23
C HIS A 65 15.17 -14.51 -12.29
N PHE A 66 14.84 -14.40 -11.01
CA PHE A 66 15.67 -13.67 -10.05
C PHE A 66 16.73 -14.60 -9.41
N PRO A 67 18.02 -14.22 -9.41
CA PRO A 67 19.09 -15.04 -8.83
C PRO A 67 19.13 -14.91 -7.29
N PHE A 68 18.18 -15.54 -6.61
CA PHE A 68 18.06 -15.46 -5.15
C PHE A 68 19.24 -16.08 -4.38
N GLU A 69 19.96 -17.03 -4.97
CA GLU A 69 21.17 -17.63 -4.39
C GLU A 69 22.36 -16.67 -4.39
N GLU A 70 22.61 -16.03 -5.53
CA GLU A 70 23.76 -15.15 -5.73
C GLU A 70 23.57 -13.80 -5.01
N MET A 71 22.32 -13.35 -4.88
CA MET A 71 21.98 -12.02 -4.38
C MET A 71 20.90 -12.03 -3.27
N PRO A 72 21.20 -12.56 -2.07
CA PRO A 72 20.22 -12.72 -0.97
C PRO A 72 19.58 -11.41 -0.49
N VAL A 73 20.36 -10.32 -0.45
CA VAL A 73 19.92 -9.01 0.06
C VAL A 73 18.80 -8.41 -0.80
N TYR A 74 18.75 -8.74 -2.08
CA TYR A 74 17.74 -8.21 -2.99
C TYR A 74 16.32 -8.66 -2.65
N PHE A 75 16.15 -9.90 -2.18
CA PHE A 75 14.84 -10.35 -1.72
C PHE A 75 14.32 -9.41 -0.62
N SER A 76 15.15 -9.18 0.40
CA SER A 76 14.81 -8.30 1.52
C SER A 76 14.52 -6.87 1.05
N PHE A 77 15.28 -6.40 0.07
CA PHE A 77 15.10 -5.08 -0.52
C PHE A 77 13.77 -4.92 -1.26
N VAL A 78 13.44 -5.87 -2.14
CA VAL A 78 12.19 -5.83 -2.91
C VAL A 78 10.99 -5.97 -1.99
N VAL A 79 11.05 -6.88 -1.01
CA VAL A 79 10.01 -7.01 0.01
C VAL A 79 9.86 -5.71 0.81
N ALA A 80 10.97 -5.03 1.18
CA ALA A 80 10.92 -3.75 1.88
C ALA A 80 10.18 -2.66 1.06
N ILE A 81 10.52 -2.53 -0.22
CA ILE A 81 9.85 -1.60 -1.14
C ILE A 81 8.34 -1.87 -1.20
N LEU A 82 7.97 -3.13 -1.40
CA LEU A 82 6.58 -3.53 -1.52
C LEU A 82 5.81 -3.32 -0.21
N LEU A 83 6.47 -3.51 0.94
CA LEU A 83 5.89 -3.20 2.25
C LEU A 83 5.69 -1.70 2.46
N VAL A 84 6.62 -0.85 1.99
CA VAL A 84 6.42 0.62 2.02
C VAL A 84 5.22 1.02 1.18
N ILE A 85 5.08 0.43 -0.02
CA ILE A 85 3.90 0.65 -0.88
C ILE A 85 2.63 0.18 -0.17
N ALA A 86 2.61 -1.06 0.34
CA ALA A 86 1.46 -1.64 1.02
C ALA A 86 1.05 -0.81 2.25
N PHE A 87 2.02 -0.39 3.05
CA PHE A 87 1.79 0.44 4.24
C PHE A 87 1.23 1.81 3.85
N SER A 88 1.84 2.48 2.86
CA SER A 88 1.38 3.77 2.36
C SER A 88 -0.06 3.73 1.84
N THR A 89 -0.40 2.75 1.00
CA THR A 89 -1.75 2.62 0.45
C THR A 89 -2.77 2.23 1.52
N SER A 90 -2.40 1.34 2.45
CA SER A 90 -3.25 0.91 3.57
C SER A 90 -3.52 2.06 4.53
N LEU A 91 -2.52 2.85 4.90
CA LEU A 91 -2.68 3.98 5.81
C LEU A 91 -3.60 5.04 5.18
N THR A 92 -3.37 5.37 3.91
CA THR A 92 -4.21 6.29 3.13
C THR A 92 -5.66 5.82 3.09
N ALA A 93 -5.89 4.54 2.73
CA ALA A 93 -7.22 3.97 2.67
C ALA A 93 -7.91 3.91 4.04
N PHE A 94 -7.15 3.58 5.09
CA PHE A 94 -7.66 3.60 6.46
C PHE A 94 -8.11 5.00 6.85
N TYR A 95 -7.30 6.02 6.54
CA TYR A 95 -7.69 7.39 6.79
C TYR A 95 -9.00 7.75 6.08
N ASN A 96 -9.10 7.46 4.79
CA ASN A 96 -10.29 7.79 4.00
C ASN A 96 -11.55 7.09 4.55
N VAL A 97 -11.43 5.81 4.89
CA VAL A 97 -12.56 4.98 5.33
C VAL A 97 -12.95 5.25 6.79
N PHE A 98 -12.00 5.48 7.70
CA PHE A 98 -12.32 5.64 9.13
C PHE A 98 -12.51 7.09 9.56
N TYR A 99 -11.89 8.06 8.87
CA TYR A 99 -11.89 9.46 9.31
C TYR A 99 -12.47 10.43 8.27
N GLU A 100 -12.39 10.14 6.96
CA GLU A 100 -12.92 11.04 5.93
C GLU A 100 -14.38 10.79 5.54
N SER A 101 -14.82 9.53 5.58
CA SER A 101 -16.18 9.13 5.21
C SER A 101 -17.29 9.84 6.01
N LYS A 102 -17.01 10.26 7.26
CA LYS A 102 -17.95 10.94 8.20
C LYS A 102 -19.30 10.21 8.37
N ASP A 103 -19.32 8.92 8.05
CA ASP A 103 -20.51 8.08 7.97
C ASP A 103 -20.90 7.46 9.31
N LEU A 104 -20.01 7.46 10.32
CA LEU A 104 -20.33 6.95 11.65
C LEU A 104 -21.49 7.68 12.32
N ALA A 105 -21.58 9.01 12.17
CA ALA A 105 -22.72 9.78 12.67
C ALA A 105 -24.03 9.39 11.96
N SER A 106 -23.96 9.01 10.68
CA SER A 106 -25.10 8.49 9.92
C SER A 106 -25.43 7.04 10.26
N TYR A 107 -24.53 6.29 10.89
CA TYR A 107 -24.77 4.94 11.38
C TYR A 107 -25.38 4.90 12.79
N SER A 108 -25.21 5.96 13.59
CA SER A 108 -25.77 6.08 14.95
C SER A 108 -27.29 5.85 15.06
N PRO A 109 -28.13 6.28 14.09
CA PRO A 109 -29.57 5.99 14.12
C PRO A 109 -29.94 4.54 13.75
N TYR A 110 -28.99 3.78 13.20
CA TYR A 110 -29.22 2.39 12.79
C TYR A 110 -28.66 1.43 13.85
N ALA A 111 -29.36 0.31 14.07
CA ALA A 111 -28.96 -0.73 15.03
C ALA A 111 -27.76 -1.59 14.54
N PHE A 112 -26.65 -0.95 14.17
CA PHE A 112 -25.39 -1.61 13.83
C PHE A 112 -24.51 -1.76 15.08
N LYS A 113 -23.88 -2.94 15.24
CA LYS A 113 -22.88 -3.10 16.30
C LYS A 113 -21.59 -2.40 15.88
N GLU A 114 -20.89 -1.77 16.81
CA GLU A 114 -19.60 -1.12 16.54
C GLU A 114 -18.58 -2.07 15.89
N SER A 115 -18.55 -3.34 16.36
CA SER A 115 -17.70 -4.38 15.77
C SER A 115 -18.04 -4.70 14.31
N GLU A 116 -19.32 -4.63 13.92
CA GLU A 116 -19.74 -4.84 12.52
C GLU A 116 -19.24 -3.70 11.61
N ILE A 117 -19.24 -2.46 12.11
CA ILE A 117 -18.74 -1.28 11.40
C ILE A 117 -17.22 -1.33 11.24
N ILE A 118 -16.50 -1.60 12.34
CA ILE A 118 -15.03 -1.64 12.34
C ILE A 118 -14.52 -2.73 11.39
N ILE A 119 -15.14 -3.92 11.40
CA ILE A 119 -14.74 -5.02 10.52
C ILE A 119 -15.01 -4.70 9.05
N ALA A 120 -16.16 -4.11 8.74
CA ALA A 120 -16.49 -3.73 7.37
C ALA A 120 -15.52 -2.66 6.81
N LYS A 121 -15.20 -1.66 7.63
CA LYS A 121 -14.21 -0.64 7.29
C LYS A 121 -12.81 -1.25 7.13
N GLY A 122 -12.39 -2.10 8.07
CA GLY A 122 -11.11 -2.81 8.00
C GLY A 122 -10.95 -3.65 6.73
N LEU A 123 -11.97 -4.43 6.38
CA LEU A 123 -11.98 -5.22 5.13
C LEU A 123 -11.86 -4.35 3.88
N SER A 124 -12.47 -3.15 3.89
CA SER A 124 -12.40 -2.23 2.74
C SER A 124 -10.99 -1.65 2.56
N VAL A 125 -10.24 -1.47 3.65
CA VAL A 125 -8.85 -0.99 3.63
C VAL A 125 -7.88 -2.02 3.05
N LEU A 126 -8.19 -3.32 3.18
CA LEU A 126 -7.35 -4.38 2.62
C LEU A 126 -7.30 -4.36 1.08
N LEU A 127 -8.33 -3.85 0.41
CA LEU A 127 -8.38 -3.84 -1.06
C LEU A 127 -7.26 -2.97 -1.68
N PRO A 128 -7.05 -1.70 -1.28
CA PRO A 128 -5.87 -0.94 -1.69
C PRO A 128 -4.52 -1.54 -1.29
N ALA A 129 -4.47 -2.31 -0.20
CA ALA A 129 -3.25 -2.96 0.26
C ALA A 129 -2.77 -4.07 -0.70
N LEU A 130 -3.70 -4.68 -1.46
CA LEU A 130 -3.40 -5.75 -2.43
C LEU A 130 -2.34 -5.34 -3.45
N THR A 131 -2.26 -4.05 -3.81
CA THR A 131 -1.25 -3.55 -4.75
C THR A 131 0.19 -3.80 -4.27
N GLY A 132 0.45 -3.77 -2.96
CA GLY A 132 1.76 -4.10 -2.39
C GLY A 132 1.86 -5.53 -1.87
N ILE A 133 0.76 -6.09 -1.34
CA ILE A 133 0.71 -7.45 -0.77
C ILE A 133 0.91 -8.53 -1.84
N VAL A 134 0.25 -8.39 -2.99
CA VAL A 134 0.24 -9.45 -4.02
C VAL A 134 1.62 -9.67 -4.66
N PRO A 135 2.39 -8.62 -4.99
CA PRO A 135 3.79 -8.81 -5.39
C PRO A 135 4.64 -9.54 -4.35
N ILE A 136 4.43 -9.30 -3.04
CA ILE A 136 5.17 -10.00 -1.97
C ILE A 136 4.87 -11.50 -2.04
N LEU A 137 3.61 -11.89 -2.25
CA LEU A 137 3.24 -13.31 -2.45
C LEU A 137 4.05 -13.95 -3.58
N ALA A 138 4.20 -13.26 -4.71
CA ALA A 138 4.95 -13.78 -5.86
C ALA A 138 6.43 -14.01 -5.54
N TYR A 139 7.08 -13.05 -4.86
CA TYR A 139 8.48 -13.19 -4.45
C TYR A 139 8.71 -14.29 -3.42
N PHE A 140 7.81 -14.44 -2.44
CA PHE A 140 7.88 -15.54 -1.49
C PHE A 140 7.69 -16.89 -2.20
N LEU A 141 6.73 -16.99 -3.12
CA LEU A 141 6.50 -18.20 -3.88
C LEU A 141 7.74 -18.60 -4.69
N ALA A 142 8.32 -17.67 -5.44
CA ALA A 142 9.53 -17.92 -6.21
C ALA A 142 10.71 -18.30 -5.32
N LEU A 143 10.94 -17.56 -4.22
CA LEU A 143 12.00 -17.85 -3.26
C LEU A 143 11.92 -19.28 -2.72
N TYR A 144 10.75 -19.69 -2.22
CA TYR A 144 10.58 -21.01 -1.60
C TYR A 144 10.55 -22.15 -2.62
N ILE A 145 10.16 -21.90 -3.87
CA ILE A 145 10.28 -22.90 -4.94
C ILE A 145 11.75 -23.09 -5.33
N SER A 146 12.52 -22.00 -5.39
CA SER A 146 13.92 -22.04 -5.84
C SER A 146 14.89 -22.55 -4.78
N LEU A 147 14.73 -22.13 -3.52
CA LEU A 147 15.76 -22.30 -2.48
C LEU A 147 15.38 -23.24 -1.33
N ALA A 148 14.10 -23.61 -1.19
CA ALA A 148 13.73 -24.43 -0.05
C ALA A 148 14.35 -25.84 -0.16
N PRO A 149 14.88 -26.42 0.93
CA PRO A 149 15.48 -27.75 0.90
C PRO A 149 14.54 -28.85 0.39
N SER A 150 13.23 -28.67 0.57
CA SER A 150 12.20 -29.53 -0.01
C SER A 150 10.89 -28.76 -0.17
N LEU A 151 10.10 -29.08 -1.19
CA LEU A 151 8.78 -28.45 -1.41
C LEU A 151 7.79 -28.76 -0.27
N TRP A 152 7.87 -29.97 0.32
CA TRP A 152 7.01 -30.39 1.43
C TRP A 152 7.23 -29.58 2.70
N LEU A 153 8.47 -29.19 3.00
CA LEU A 153 8.78 -28.30 4.12
C LEU A 153 8.64 -26.82 3.74
N GLY A 154 9.02 -26.49 2.51
CA GLY A 154 9.03 -25.13 1.98
C GLY A 154 7.63 -24.51 1.94
N LEU A 155 6.61 -25.24 1.48
CA LEU A 155 5.24 -24.69 1.38
C LEU A 155 4.64 -24.31 2.76
N PRO A 156 4.66 -25.17 3.80
CA PRO A 156 4.25 -24.79 5.14
C PRO A 156 5.03 -23.59 5.70
N LEU A 157 6.35 -23.56 5.51
CA LEU A 157 7.20 -22.46 6.00
C LEU A 157 6.93 -21.15 5.26
N MET A 158 6.66 -21.21 3.96
CA MET A 158 6.25 -20.06 3.16
C MET A 158 4.93 -19.49 3.68
N LEU A 159 3.92 -20.35 3.90
CA LEU A 159 2.63 -19.93 4.43
C LEU A 159 2.74 -19.34 5.84
N LEU A 160 3.56 -19.95 6.71
CA LEU A 160 3.85 -19.42 8.04
C LEU A 160 4.50 -18.03 7.95
N SER A 161 5.53 -17.89 7.12
CA SER A 161 6.27 -16.64 6.95
C SER A 161 5.42 -15.52 6.38
N LEU A 162 4.62 -15.82 5.35
CA LEU A 162 3.67 -14.87 4.77
C LEU A 162 2.59 -14.45 5.77
N THR A 163 2.04 -15.42 6.51
CA THR A 163 1.03 -15.13 7.55
C THR A 163 1.62 -14.24 8.63
N LEU A 164 2.82 -14.56 9.10
CA LEU A 164 3.52 -13.80 10.13
C LEU A 164 3.81 -12.37 9.67
N LEU A 165 4.31 -12.21 8.45
CA LEU A 165 4.59 -10.90 7.84
C LEU A 165 3.30 -10.08 7.70
N PHE A 166 2.26 -10.62 7.07
CA PHE A 166 1.03 -9.86 6.81
C PHE A 166 0.25 -9.53 8.08
N VAL A 167 0.18 -10.45 9.05
CA VAL A 167 -0.44 -10.17 10.35
C VAL A 167 0.34 -9.07 11.06
N SER A 168 1.67 -9.16 11.12
CA SER A 168 2.51 -8.13 11.72
C SER A 168 2.30 -6.75 11.08
N VAL A 169 2.38 -6.67 9.75
CA VAL A 169 2.24 -5.42 9.00
C VAL A 169 0.83 -4.81 9.18
N THR A 170 -0.20 -5.65 9.19
CA THR A 170 -1.57 -5.21 9.47
C THR A 170 -1.68 -4.62 10.86
N LEU A 171 -1.12 -5.29 11.88
CA LEU A 171 -1.13 -4.80 13.25
C LEU A 171 -0.32 -3.52 13.42
N VAL A 172 0.87 -3.43 12.79
CA VAL A 172 1.66 -2.19 12.75
C VAL A 172 0.83 -1.06 12.16
N THR A 173 0.13 -1.30 11.05
CA THR A 173 -0.72 -0.28 10.40
C THR A 173 -1.85 0.17 11.34
N VAL A 174 -2.56 -0.77 11.96
CA VAL A 174 -3.66 -0.46 12.89
C VAL A 174 -3.15 0.33 14.11
N VAL A 175 -2.05 -0.11 14.72
CA VAL A 175 -1.43 0.54 15.88
C VAL A 175 -0.90 1.92 15.51
N ALA A 176 -0.19 2.05 14.40
CA ALA A 176 0.35 3.32 13.92
C ALA A 176 -0.77 4.33 13.67
N VAL A 177 -1.82 3.94 12.95
CA VAL A 177 -2.94 4.85 12.67
C VAL A 177 -3.66 5.26 13.95
N HIS A 178 -3.87 4.33 14.89
CA HIS A 178 -4.50 4.65 16.17
C HIS A 178 -3.73 5.72 16.94
N PHE A 179 -2.42 5.54 17.10
CA PHE A 179 -1.59 6.52 17.81
C PHE A 179 -1.50 7.85 17.05
N LEU A 180 -1.35 7.81 15.72
CA LEU A 180 -1.35 9.01 14.89
C LEU A 180 -2.66 9.80 15.06
N ALA A 181 -3.81 9.13 15.02
CA ALA A 181 -5.12 9.75 15.17
C ALA A 181 -5.35 10.43 16.53
N GLN A 182 -4.66 9.98 17.57
CA GLN A 182 -4.68 10.62 18.90
C GLN A 182 -3.85 11.91 18.95
N THR A 183 -2.90 12.13 18.03
CA THR A 183 -2.06 13.33 18.04
C THR A 183 -2.80 14.57 17.50
N ARG A 184 -2.63 15.72 18.15
CA ARG A 184 -3.24 17.00 17.72
C ARG A 184 -2.75 17.44 16.34
N VAL A 185 -1.49 17.18 16.03
CA VAL A 185 -0.86 17.53 14.74
C VAL A 185 -1.52 16.77 13.60
N PHE A 186 -1.69 15.45 13.76
CA PHE A 186 -2.39 14.65 12.78
C PHE A 186 -3.82 15.16 12.58
N ARG A 187 -4.60 15.37 13.65
CA ARG A 187 -5.98 15.91 13.56
C ARG A 187 -6.08 17.23 12.79
N LYS A 188 -5.07 18.09 12.91
CA LYS A 188 -5.04 19.40 12.23
C LYS A 188 -4.69 19.30 10.74
N TYR A 189 -3.80 18.38 10.36
CA TYR A 189 -3.20 18.27 9.02
C TYR A 189 -3.45 16.92 8.33
N GLN A 190 -4.58 16.28 8.62
CA GLN A 190 -4.88 14.90 8.19
C GLN A 190 -4.76 14.67 6.67
N SER A 191 -5.27 15.60 5.84
CA SER A 191 -5.17 15.48 4.37
C SER A 191 -3.73 15.59 3.86
N ILE A 192 -2.92 16.47 4.48
CA ILE A 192 -1.50 16.60 4.15
C ILE A 192 -0.77 15.31 4.51
N PHE A 193 -1.06 14.74 5.68
CA PHE A 193 -0.45 13.46 6.10
C PHE A 193 -0.76 12.34 5.11
N SER A 194 -2.03 12.21 4.68
CA SER A 194 -2.44 11.23 3.67
C SER A 194 -1.64 11.39 2.37
N ASN A 195 -1.48 12.63 1.89
CA ASN A 195 -0.71 12.91 0.66
C ASN A 195 0.80 12.66 0.82
N VAL A 196 1.36 12.97 1.98
CA VAL A 196 2.76 12.66 2.30
C VAL A 196 2.98 11.15 2.32
N MET A 197 2.04 10.38 2.88
CA MET A 197 2.11 8.92 2.84
C MET A 197 2.06 8.40 1.41
N ILE A 198 1.15 8.90 0.56
CA ILE A 198 1.13 8.56 -0.88
C ILE A 198 2.47 8.89 -1.54
N GLY A 199 3.03 10.07 -1.26
CA GLY A 199 4.33 10.50 -1.76
C GLY A 199 5.45 9.56 -1.33
N ILE A 200 5.51 9.16 -0.05
CA ILE A 200 6.45 8.17 0.48
C ILE A 200 6.31 6.82 -0.24
N GLY A 201 5.08 6.37 -0.47
CA GLY A 201 4.78 5.12 -1.19
C GLY A 201 5.22 5.12 -2.65
N VAL A 202 5.53 6.28 -3.24
CA VAL A 202 6.06 6.40 -4.60
C VAL A 202 7.56 6.70 -4.59
N LEU A 203 7.98 7.66 -3.77
CA LEU A 203 9.35 8.18 -3.74
C LEU A 203 10.36 7.21 -3.14
N ILE A 204 10.03 6.54 -2.02
CA ILE A 204 10.98 5.61 -1.39
C ILE A 204 11.30 4.45 -2.34
N PRO A 205 10.31 3.73 -2.91
CA PRO A 205 10.58 2.71 -3.93
C PRO A 205 11.48 3.19 -5.07
N LEU A 206 11.23 4.41 -5.55
CA LEU A 206 11.96 5.01 -6.66
C LEU A 206 13.42 5.31 -6.31
N ILE A 207 13.67 5.98 -5.17
CA ILE A 207 15.01 6.26 -4.66
C ILE A 207 15.78 4.94 -4.48
N PHE A 208 15.10 3.92 -3.96
CA PHE A 208 15.66 2.59 -3.78
C PHE A 208 16.04 1.94 -5.13
N ILE A 209 15.16 1.96 -6.14
CA ILE A 209 15.46 1.43 -7.48
C ILE A 209 16.66 2.16 -8.10
N PHE A 210 16.73 3.49 -7.99
CA PHE A 210 17.88 4.27 -8.47
C PHE A 210 19.17 3.90 -7.74
N PHE A 211 19.11 3.73 -6.43
CA PHE A 211 20.26 3.30 -5.64
C PHE A 211 20.79 1.94 -6.11
N LEU A 212 19.89 0.97 -6.34
CA LEU A 212 20.27 -0.32 -6.91
C LEU A 212 20.94 -0.16 -8.28
N GLN A 213 20.29 0.54 -9.22
CA GLN A 213 20.80 0.79 -10.59
C GLN A 213 22.18 1.43 -10.59
N SER A 214 22.44 2.39 -9.71
CA SER A 214 23.76 3.03 -9.57
C SER A 214 24.83 2.10 -8.98
N THR A 215 24.40 1.09 -8.20
CA THR A 215 25.27 0.17 -7.45
C THR A 215 25.60 -1.09 -8.27
N PHE A 216 24.73 -1.51 -9.20
CA PHE A 216 24.88 -2.73 -10.01
C PHE A 216 26.16 -2.78 -10.89
N GLY A 217 26.77 -1.63 -11.21
CA GLY A 217 27.95 -1.59 -12.09
C GLY A 217 29.32 -1.69 -11.40
N SER A 218 29.41 -1.58 -10.07
CA SER A 218 30.72 -1.51 -9.38
C SER A 218 30.87 -2.40 -8.14
N ILE A 219 29.87 -3.23 -7.84
CA ILE A 219 29.76 -3.86 -6.52
C ILE A 219 29.23 -5.28 -6.68
N VAL A 220 30.12 -6.20 -7.04
CA VAL A 220 29.95 -7.64 -6.75
C VAL A 220 30.33 -7.92 -5.28
N ASP A 221 31.11 -7.04 -4.63
CA ASP A 221 31.65 -7.29 -3.28
C ASP A 221 30.88 -6.66 -2.10
N LYS A 222 30.14 -5.54 -2.25
CA LYS A 222 29.35 -4.92 -1.14
C LYS A 222 27.89 -5.36 -1.05
N VAL A 223 27.39 -6.23 -1.94
CA VAL A 223 26.02 -6.77 -1.85
C VAL A 223 25.92 -7.87 -0.77
N ARG A 224 27.05 -8.33 -0.21
CA ARG A 224 27.07 -9.30 0.90
C ARG A 224 26.72 -8.70 2.26
N ASP A 225 26.96 -7.41 2.48
CA ASP A 225 26.62 -6.76 3.75
C ASP A 225 25.14 -6.37 3.77
N ILE A 226 24.36 -7.02 4.63
CA ILE A 226 22.93 -6.75 4.80
C ILE A 226 22.77 -5.43 5.56
N PRO A 227 22.13 -4.39 4.99
CA PRO A 227 21.83 -3.17 5.73
C PRO A 227 20.99 -3.46 6.97
N PHE A 228 21.33 -2.85 8.11
CA PHE A 228 20.65 -3.08 9.39
C PHE A 228 19.12 -2.96 9.30
N LEU A 229 18.61 -1.97 8.54
CA LEU A 229 17.17 -1.78 8.33
C LEU A 229 16.48 -2.93 7.58
N LEU A 230 17.21 -3.67 6.74
CA LEU A 230 16.69 -4.78 5.95
C LEU A 230 16.83 -6.13 6.67
N TYR A 231 17.68 -6.20 7.70
CA TYR A 231 17.92 -7.43 8.45
C TYR A 231 16.64 -8.10 8.97
N PRO A 232 15.65 -7.38 9.54
CA PRO A 232 14.38 -7.99 9.96
C PRO A 232 13.65 -8.73 8.83
N LEU A 233 13.75 -8.24 7.60
CA LEU A 233 13.13 -8.87 6.43
C LEU A 233 14.02 -9.98 5.84
N HIS A 234 15.34 -9.87 6.01
CA HIS A 234 16.29 -10.90 5.62
C HIS A 234 16.11 -12.21 6.38
N ILE A 235 15.56 -12.17 7.60
CA ILE A 235 15.18 -13.36 8.34
C ILE A 235 14.25 -14.27 7.52
N PHE A 236 13.31 -13.72 6.72
CA PHE A 236 12.43 -14.54 5.89
C PHE A 236 13.17 -15.24 4.74
N TYR A 237 14.25 -14.63 4.23
CA TYR A 237 15.16 -15.31 3.30
C TYR A 237 15.85 -16.48 4.01
N LYS A 238 16.41 -16.24 5.19
CA LYS A 238 17.11 -17.26 6.00
C LYS A 238 16.22 -18.44 6.37
N ILE A 239 14.95 -18.20 6.70
CA ILE A 239 13.96 -19.25 6.96
C ILE A 239 13.73 -20.12 5.71
N ALA A 240 13.80 -19.54 4.50
CA ALA A 240 13.63 -20.30 3.26
C ALA A 240 14.83 -21.20 2.97
N VAL A 241 16.05 -20.68 3.11
CA VAL A 241 17.29 -21.41 2.77
C VAL A 241 17.69 -22.41 3.85
N GLU A 242 17.74 -21.96 5.11
CA GLU A 242 18.24 -22.74 6.25
C GLU A 242 17.26 -22.66 7.43
N PRO A 243 16.09 -23.33 7.35
CA PRO A 243 15.02 -23.19 8.33
C PRO A 243 15.40 -23.61 9.76
N PHE A 244 16.39 -24.50 9.90
CA PHE A 244 16.87 -25.01 11.19
C PHE A 244 18.12 -24.30 11.71
N SER A 245 18.60 -23.26 11.03
CA SER A 245 19.70 -22.43 11.53
C SER A 245 19.28 -21.68 12.79
N ILE A 246 20.24 -21.42 13.69
CA ILE A 246 19.99 -20.63 14.91
C ILE A 246 19.46 -19.24 14.54
N GLU A 247 19.99 -18.64 13.48
CA GLU A 247 19.52 -17.35 12.95
C GLU A 247 18.05 -17.38 12.52
N ALA A 248 17.64 -18.39 11.75
CA ALA A 248 16.26 -18.53 11.30
C ALA A 248 15.28 -18.76 12.47
N ILE A 249 15.66 -19.60 13.44
CA ILE A 249 14.82 -19.91 14.61
C ILE A 249 14.68 -18.67 15.50
N LEU A 250 15.79 -17.99 15.84
CA LEU A 250 15.76 -16.77 16.64
C LEU A 250 14.99 -15.66 15.93
N GLY A 251 15.19 -15.52 14.62
CA GLY A 251 14.48 -14.54 13.81
C GLY A 251 12.97 -14.81 13.76
N LEU A 252 12.56 -16.07 13.61
CA LEU A 252 11.16 -16.49 13.66
C LEU A 252 10.54 -16.21 15.04
N LEU A 253 11.24 -16.55 16.13
CA LEU A 253 10.82 -16.24 17.49
C LEU A 253 10.70 -14.74 17.72
N ALA A 254 11.63 -13.93 17.21
CA ALA A 254 11.58 -12.48 17.29
C ALA A 254 10.34 -11.91 16.58
N TRP A 255 10.02 -12.40 15.37
CA TRP A 255 8.81 -12.01 14.65
C TRP A 255 7.52 -12.46 15.35
N ILE A 256 7.49 -13.66 15.93
CA ILE A 256 6.35 -14.12 16.74
C ILE A 256 6.19 -13.22 17.97
N GLY A 257 7.28 -12.93 18.69
CA GLY A 257 7.27 -12.04 19.85
C GLY A 257 6.78 -10.64 19.50
N LEU A 258 7.25 -10.07 18.39
CA LEU A 258 6.77 -8.80 17.85
C LEU A 258 5.27 -8.86 17.55
N THR A 259 4.81 -9.92 16.87
CA THR A 259 3.39 -10.09 16.52
C THR A 259 2.51 -10.16 17.77
N LEU A 260 2.91 -10.95 18.77
CA LEU A 260 2.19 -11.08 20.03
C LEU A 260 2.16 -9.77 20.81
N PHE A 261 3.27 -9.02 20.83
CA PHE A 261 3.33 -7.70 21.43
C PHE A 261 2.38 -6.70 20.73
N LEU A 262 2.36 -6.70 19.39
CA LEU A 262 1.45 -5.87 18.61
C LEU A 262 -0.02 -6.26 18.81
N LEU A 263 -0.32 -7.56 18.92
CA LEU A 263 -1.64 -8.06 19.28
C LEU A 263 -2.07 -7.58 20.67
N TYR A 264 -1.17 -7.65 21.65
CA TYR A 264 -1.41 -7.13 22.99
C TYR A 264 -1.70 -5.62 22.98
N LEU A 265 -0.88 -4.82 22.28
CA LEU A 265 -1.11 -3.39 22.13
C LEU A 265 -2.44 -3.10 21.45
N THR A 266 -2.79 -3.85 20.41
CA THR A 266 -4.05 -3.70 19.69
C THR A 266 -5.23 -4.00 20.61
N LYS A 267 -5.18 -5.11 21.35
CA LYS A 267 -6.25 -5.51 22.27
C LYS A 267 -6.41 -4.54 23.44
N LYS A 268 -5.31 -4.10 24.04
CA LYS A 268 -5.32 -3.33 25.31
C LYS A 268 -5.39 -1.81 25.10
N LYS A 269 -4.74 -1.27 24.06
CA LYS A 269 -4.68 0.18 23.82
C LYS A 269 -5.57 0.62 22.66
N VAL A 270 -5.54 -0.10 21.54
CA VAL A 270 -6.26 0.31 20.33
C VAL A 270 -7.76 0.09 20.49
N LEU A 271 -8.22 -1.16 20.63
CA LEU A 271 -9.64 -1.50 20.61
C LEU A 271 -10.51 -0.69 21.59
N PRO A 272 -10.12 -0.48 22.86
CA PRO A 272 -10.99 0.22 23.83
C PRO A 272 -11.22 1.70 23.50
N ARG A 273 -10.24 2.36 22.84
CA ARG A 273 -10.29 3.80 22.54
C ARG A 273 -10.58 4.07 21.07
N PHE A 274 -10.63 3.02 20.24
CA PHE A 274 -10.70 3.16 18.80
C PHE A 274 -11.97 3.90 18.36
N TYR A 275 -13.11 3.51 18.94
CA TYR A 275 -14.41 4.09 18.59
C TYR A 275 -14.52 5.56 19.01
N ASP A 276 -14.15 5.89 20.25
CA ASP A 276 -14.17 7.26 20.77
C ASP A 276 -13.28 8.20 19.95
N VAL A 277 -12.06 7.76 19.61
CA VAL A 277 -11.13 8.55 18.81
C VAL A 277 -11.70 8.84 17.42
N ILE A 278 -12.42 7.89 16.82
CA ILE A 278 -13.06 8.09 15.52
C ILE A 278 -14.21 9.08 15.63
N LEU A 279 -15.08 8.93 16.63
CA LEU A 279 -16.23 9.82 16.83
C LEU A 279 -15.77 11.27 17.07
N LEU A 280 -14.82 11.48 17.98
CA LEU A 280 -14.26 12.81 18.28
C LEU A 280 -13.69 13.49 17.01
N ASN A 281 -12.93 12.73 16.22
CA ASN A 281 -12.38 13.22 14.95
C ASN A 281 -13.47 13.58 13.93
N SER A 282 -14.53 12.77 13.84
CA SER A 282 -15.63 13.03 12.92
C SER A 282 -16.43 14.29 13.30
N GLU A 283 -16.70 14.49 14.59
CA GLU A 283 -17.46 15.64 15.10
C GLU A 283 -16.68 16.96 15.00
N GLU A 284 -15.40 16.97 15.38
CA GLU A 284 -14.54 18.16 15.27
C GLU A 284 -14.48 18.65 13.81
N LYS A 285 -14.40 17.71 12.86
CA LYS A 285 -14.33 18.02 11.43
C LYS A 285 -15.64 18.58 10.89
N VAL A 286 -16.79 18.03 11.29
CA VAL A 286 -18.12 18.58 10.94
C VAL A 286 -18.31 20.00 11.49
N LYS A 287 -17.92 20.25 12.75
CA LYS A 287 -17.97 21.59 13.37
C LYS A 287 -17.07 22.59 12.63
N LYS A 288 -15.86 22.19 12.25
CA LYS A 288 -14.90 23.03 11.51
C LYS A 288 -15.40 23.38 10.10
N GLU A 289 -16.01 22.44 9.39
CA GLU A 289 -16.58 22.69 8.06
C GLU A 289 -17.80 23.62 8.09
N ARG A 290 -18.70 23.44 9.07
CA ARG A 290 -19.83 24.36 9.26
C ARG A 290 -19.34 25.79 9.50
N ARG A 291 -18.41 25.98 10.44
CA ARG A 291 -17.79 27.29 10.71
C ARG A 291 -17.06 27.86 9.49
N SER A 292 -16.40 27.02 8.69
CA SER A 292 -15.73 27.49 7.47
C SER A 292 -16.72 27.93 6.40
N LYS A 293 -17.84 27.23 6.21
CA LYS A 293 -18.87 27.62 5.22
C LYS A 293 -19.57 28.91 5.62
N GLU A 294 -19.87 29.07 6.91
CA GLU A 294 -20.50 30.27 7.49
C GLU A 294 -19.61 31.51 7.42
N ARG A 295 -18.29 31.35 7.54
CA ARG A 295 -17.31 32.44 7.39
C ARG A 295 -17.05 32.85 5.93
N ILE A 296 -17.48 32.04 4.96
CA ILE A 296 -17.28 32.28 3.52
C ILE A 296 -18.51 32.95 2.89
N SER A 297 -19.71 32.75 3.44
CA SER A 297 -20.94 33.39 2.96
C SER A 297 -21.00 34.91 3.25
N THR A 298 -20.11 35.43 4.09
CA THR A 298 -20.20 36.80 4.62
C THR A 298 -19.28 37.84 3.95
N THR A 299 -18.52 37.54 2.88
CA THR A 299 -17.65 38.58 2.27
C THR A 299 -17.34 38.41 0.78
N LYS A 300 -17.56 39.45 -0.04
CA LYS A 300 -17.27 39.52 -1.50
C LYS A 300 -15.78 39.40 -1.88
N LYS A 301 -14.83 39.59 -0.94
CA LYS A 301 -13.39 39.26 -1.12
C LYS A 301 -13.12 37.74 -1.14
N GLY A 302 -14.17 36.92 -1.06
CA GLY A 302 -14.11 35.47 -0.95
C GLY A 302 -13.90 34.71 -2.25
N PHE A 303 -14.22 35.23 -3.44
CA PHE A 303 -14.23 34.42 -4.67
C PHE A 303 -12.84 33.88 -5.07
N PHE A 304 -11.83 34.73 -5.26
CA PHE A 304 -10.47 34.26 -5.59
C PHE A 304 -9.89 33.38 -4.47
N ARG A 305 -10.13 33.75 -3.21
CA ARG A 305 -9.66 32.96 -2.06
C ARG A 305 -10.40 31.60 -1.96
N MET A 306 -11.65 31.54 -2.40
CA MET A 306 -12.48 30.34 -2.49
C MET A 306 -12.05 29.47 -3.66
N VAL A 307 -11.83 30.04 -4.85
CA VAL A 307 -11.31 29.35 -6.05
C VAL A 307 -9.90 28.81 -5.78
N LEU A 308 -9.00 29.62 -5.23
CA LEU A 308 -7.66 29.19 -4.85
C LEU A 308 -7.71 28.11 -3.76
N ARG A 309 -8.52 28.29 -2.71
CA ARG A 309 -8.69 27.25 -1.68
C ARG A 309 -9.31 25.99 -2.25
N TYR A 310 -10.26 26.10 -3.18
CA TYR A 310 -10.90 24.98 -3.85
C TYR A 310 -9.90 24.20 -4.71
N HIS A 311 -9.11 24.89 -5.53
CA HIS A 311 -8.05 24.26 -6.32
C HIS A 311 -6.92 23.70 -5.44
N LEU A 312 -6.50 24.38 -4.37
CA LEU A 312 -5.54 23.83 -3.40
C LEU A 312 -6.12 22.62 -2.64
N THR A 313 -7.42 22.60 -2.38
CA THR A 313 -8.10 21.45 -1.75
C THR A 313 -8.21 20.30 -2.74
N LEU A 314 -8.50 20.55 -4.02
CA LEU A 314 -8.48 19.57 -5.10
C LEU A 314 -7.07 18.98 -5.32
N LEU A 315 -6.04 19.82 -5.34
CA LEU A 315 -4.64 19.38 -5.37
C LEU A 315 -4.29 18.55 -4.13
N GLY A 316 -4.85 18.91 -2.97
CA GLY A 316 -4.73 18.18 -1.72
C GLY A 316 -5.64 16.95 -1.55
N GLN A 317 -6.57 16.70 -2.47
CA GLN A 317 -7.40 15.49 -2.54
C GLN A 317 -6.91 14.53 -3.64
N GLY A 318 -6.11 15.04 -4.57
CA GLY A 318 -5.61 14.33 -5.73
C GLY A 318 -4.49 13.36 -5.41
N THR A 319 -4.85 12.14 -5.01
CA THR A 319 -4.08 10.93 -5.40
C THR A 319 -3.69 10.97 -6.87
N GLY A 320 -4.52 11.59 -7.71
CA GLY A 320 -4.25 11.89 -9.10
C GLY A 320 -3.10 12.87 -9.33
N VAL A 321 -2.87 13.92 -8.54
CA VAL A 321 -1.80 14.88 -8.83
C VAL A 321 -0.44 14.27 -8.53
N VAL A 322 -0.28 13.65 -7.36
CA VAL A 322 0.96 12.95 -7.04
C VAL A 322 1.15 11.79 -8.01
N THR A 323 0.18 10.90 -8.20
CA THR A 323 0.37 9.74 -9.09
C THR A 323 0.50 10.14 -10.56
N VAL A 324 -0.29 11.09 -11.08
CA VAL A 324 -0.22 11.53 -12.49
C VAL A 324 1.02 12.35 -12.73
N LEU A 325 1.34 13.37 -11.91
CA LEU A 325 2.60 14.11 -12.09
C LEU A 325 3.80 13.17 -11.93
N PHE A 326 3.77 12.21 -10.99
CA PHE A 326 4.88 11.26 -10.86
C PHE A 326 4.95 10.27 -12.03
N THR A 327 3.84 9.67 -12.44
CA THR A 327 3.84 8.64 -13.50
C THR A 327 4.04 9.27 -14.87
N SER A 328 3.57 10.49 -15.11
CA SER A 328 3.78 11.20 -16.38
C SER A 328 5.13 11.91 -16.44
N ALA A 329 5.65 12.42 -15.32
CA ALA A 329 6.88 13.21 -15.31
C ALA A 329 8.13 12.43 -14.86
N PHE A 330 8.02 11.26 -14.24
CA PHE A 330 9.20 10.50 -13.80
C PHE A 330 9.31 9.10 -14.43
N LEU A 331 8.19 8.41 -14.73
CA LEU A 331 8.23 7.10 -15.41
C LEU A 331 9.00 7.12 -16.74
N PRO A 332 8.82 8.12 -17.63
CA PRO A 332 9.60 8.20 -18.87
C PRO A 332 11.10 8.34 -18.62
N TYR A 333 11.48 9.09 -17.59
CA TYR A 333 12.88 9.29 -17.20
C TYR A 333 13.48 8.05 -16.55
N LEU A 334 12.71 7.30 -15.76
CA LEU A 334 13.13 5.98 -15.24
C LEU A 334 13.44 4.99 -16.37
N MET A 335 12.60 4.96 -17.40
CA MET A 335 12.82 4.10 -18.57
C MET A 335 14.01 4.60 -19.42
N MET A 336 14.16 5.91 -19.57
CA MET A 336 15.30 6.51 -20.28
C MET A 336 16.63 6.33 -19.53
N ILE A 337 16.66 6.34 -18.20
CA ILE A 337 17.90 6.23 -17.43
C ILE A 337 18.53 4.82 -17.58
N GLY A 338 17.72 3.77 -17.68
CA GLY A 338 18.20 2.43 -18.03
C GLY A 338 18.68 2.30 -19.49
N LEU A 339 18.12 3.09 -20.41
CA LEU A 339 18.62 3.19 -21.79
C LEU A 339 19.95 3.96 -21.85
N ILE A 340 20.08 5.05 -21.09
CA ILE A 340 21.30 5.87 -21.02
C ILE A 340 22.43 5.11 -20.32
N SER A 341 22.14 4.30 -19.30
CA SER A 341 23.18 3.47 -18.66
C SER A 341 23.71 2.39 -19.61
N LYS A 342 22.83 1.73 -20.39
CA LYS A 342 23.27 0.81 -21.46
C LYS A 342 24.04 1.52 -22.57
N ILE A 343 23.67 2.74 -22.94
CA ILE A 343 24.42 3.52 -23.93
C ILE A 343 25.82 3.87 -23.39
N ARG A 344 25.94 4.26 -22.12
CA ARG A 344 27.22 4.53 -21.46
C ARG A 344 28.11 3.29 -21.39
N ASP A 345 27.54 2.13 -21.08
CA ASP A 345 28.28 0.86 -21.00
C ASP A 345 28.63 0.31 -22.40
N SER A 346 27.82 0.63 -23.42
CA SER A 346 28.09 0.28 -24.83
C SER A 346 29.19 1.12 -25.50
N GLN A 347 29.63 2.21 -24.87
CA GLN A 347 30.69 3.06 -25.42
C GLN A 347 32.12 2.57 -25.10
N ILE A 348 32.28 1.40 -24.46
CA ILE A 348 33.62 0.84 -24.15
C ILE A 348 33.98 -0.40 -24.97
N VAL A 349 33.06 -1.08 -25.68
CA VAL A 349 33.42 -2.14 -26.65
C VAL A 349 32.39 -2.19 -27.79
N PRO A 350 32.77 -2.01 -29.07
CA PRO A 350 31.85 -2.15 -30.18
C PRO A 350 31.79 -3.63 -30.60
N ASP A 351 31.03 -4.45 -29.88
CA ASP A 351 30.60 -5.76 -30.37
C ASP A 351 29.08 -5.81 -30.41
N ILE A 352 28.56 -5.42 -31.57
CA ILE A 352 27.15 -5.50 -31.94
C ILE A 352 26.84 -6.97 -32.24
N HIS A 353 26.29 -7.69 -31.28
CA HIS A 353 25.54 -8.92 -31.55
C HIS A 353 24.05 -8.71 -31.24
N PRO A 354 23.15 -8.76 -32.26
CA PRO A 354 21.71 -8.65 -32.07
C PRO A 354 21.08 -10.03 -31.88
N PRO A 355 20.39 -10.29 -30.76
CA PRO A 355 19.14 -11.06 -30.90
C PRO A 355 17.97 -10.61 -29.99
N TYR A 356 18.00 -9.43 -29.37
CA TYR A 356 16.90 -8.99 -28.48
C TYR A 356 16.11 -7.78 -28.97
N TRP A 357 16.08 -7.56 -30.28
CA TRP A 357 15.25 -6.56 -30.93
C TRP A 357 14.31 -7.23 -31.92
N LEU A 358 13.11 -7.59 -31.46
CA LEU A 358 11.80 -7.42 -32.14
C LEU A 358 10.71 -8.33 -31.51
N PRO A 359 9.42 -7.92 -31.54
CA PRO A 359 8.85 -7.18 -30.41
C PRO A 359 7.45 -7.70 -30.01
N PHE A 360 6.90 -7.07 -28.97
CA PHE A 360 5.46 -6.88 -28.82
C PHE A 360 4.82 -6.41 -30.13
N PHE A 361 4.22 -7.32 -30.89
CA PHE A 361 3.04 -7.12 -31.74
C PHE A 361 2.60 -8.50 -32.27
N LEU A 362 1.72 -9.17 -31.51
CA LEU A 362 0.56 -9.94 -31.97
C LEU A 362 -0.31 -10.30 -30.76
#